data_AF-A0A151B7R2-F1
#
_entry.id   AF-A0A151B7R2-F1
#
_cell.length_a   1.000
_cell.length_b   1.000
_cell.length_c   1.000
_cell.angle_alpha   90.00
_cell.angle_beta   90.00
_cell.angle_gamma   90.00
#
_symmetry.space_group_name_H-M   'P 1'
#
loop_
_entity.id
_entity.type
_entity.pdbx_description
1 polymer ?
#
loop_
_entity_poly.entity_id
_entity_poly.type
_entity_poly.pdbx_seq_one_letter_code
_entity_poly.pdbx_strand_id
1 'polypeptide(L)'
;MGDSIISVRINEEQKKKFNEMAQKIGINNKEFMELLISSYELNKAQELNTDMSNDIKELQRLSKRIVDIYVNSIERFEIKNIESSKEFQRSIKEKNNKINELKDMVSKLQEEAKKVKIKEKEIIEYKQKIQGFEEACNNLKSLNKLQEEKLKKMEDSKDDIKKMLKQTSNLKAIISELENKNRELSTINAELTNENKFLKEKLIDINKNFENEINSLKKDFDNKLQFTNEKFELEKNNIYLKLKQEYNEKMVQLQEKYENKLYKLMKEKEDYYNQYILLLKENNSKRNGLK
;
A
#
# COMPACT_ATOMS: atom_id res chain seq x y z
N MET A 1 65.08 107.94 63.70
CA MET A 1 64.62 109.27 64.18
C MET A 1 63.15 109.11 64.56
N GLY A 2 62.73 109.65 65.71
CA GLY A 2 61.37 109.43 66.22
C GLY A 2 60.31 110.10 65.34
N ASP A 3 59.20 109.40 65.10
CA ASP A 3 58.04 109.94 64.38
C ASP A 3 57.44 111.10 65.19
N SER A 4 57.55 112.33 64.66
CA SER A 4 56.92 113.53 65.22
C SER A 4 55.59 113.79 64.50
N ILE A 5 54.51 113.99 65.27
CA ILE A 5 53.18 114.24 64.71
C ILE A 5 53.01 115.73 64.42
N ILE A 6 52.79 116.06 63.15
CA ILE A 6 52.39 117.40 62.71
C ILE A 6 50.89 117.39 62.40
N SER A 7 50.11 118.14 63.17
CA SER A 7 48.66 118.33 62.93
C SER A 7 48.42 119.66 62.23
N VAL A 8 48.02 119.61 60.95
CA VAL A 8 47.68 120.79 60.15
C VAL A 8 46.18 120.86 59.96
N ARG A 9 45.56 122.02 60.22
CA ARG A 9 44.14 122.24 59.95
C ARG A 9 43.97 122.67 58.50
N ILE A 10 43.37 121.80 57.70
CA ILE A 10 43.03 122.04 56.29
C ILE A 10 41.51 122.11 56.12
N ASN A 11 41.05 122.74 55.05
CA ASN A 11 39.62 122.73 54.72
C ASN A 11 39.19 121.38 54.10
N GLU A 12 37.89 121.08 54.10
CA GLU A 12 37.38 119.79 53.62
C GLU A 12 37.65 119.55 52.12
N GLU A 13 37.75 120.62 51.32
CA GLU A 13 38.07 120.49 49.89
C GLU A 13 39.52 120.03 49.65
N GLN A 14 40.48 120.60 50.38
CA GLN A 14 41.89 120.20 50.33
C GLN A 14 42.08 118.77 50.84
N LYS A 15 41.37 118.41 51.91
CA LYS A 15 41.39 117.04 52.46
C LYS A 15 40.90 116.02 51.44
N LYS A 16 39.83 116.33 50.71
CA LYS A 16 39.28 115.45 49.67
C LYS A 16 40.26 115.28 48.51
N LYS A 17 40.80 116.38 47.97
CA LYS A 17 41.82 116.35 46.89
C LYS A 17 43.07 115.58 47.31
N PHE A 18 43.53 115.76 48.55
CA PHE A 18 44.69 115.06 49.10
C PHE A 18 44.48 113.54 49.13
N ASN A 19 43.34 113.08 49.67
CA ASN A 19 43.01 111.66 49.73
C ASN A 19 42.80 111.03 48.34
N GLU A 20 42.15 111.75 47.41
CA GLU A 20 41.95 111.26 46.04
C GLU A 20 43.27 111.09 45.28
N MET A 21 44.22 112.00 45.46
CA MET A 21 45.55 111.89 44.84
C MET A 21 46.35 110.72 45.43
N ALA A 22 46.34 110.55 46.76
CA ALA A 22 47.00 109.42 47.41
C ALA A 22 46.43 108.07 46.93
N GLN A 23 45.10 107.97 46.83
CA GLN A 23 44.41 106.76 46.32
C GLN A 23 44.73 106.46 44.85
N LYS A 24 44.83 107.47 43.99
CA LYS A 24 45.19 107.27 42.56
C LYS A 24 46.59 106.70 42.36
N ILE A 25 47.52 107.06 43.23
CA ILE A 25 48.91 106.58 43.21
C ILE A 25 49.04 105.27 44.01
N GLY A 26 48.03 104.92 44.82
CA GLY A 26 47.97 103.67 45.60
C GLY A 26 48.78 103.69 46.88
N ILE A 27 49.13 104.87 47.40
CA ILE A 27 49.99 105.05 48.58
C ILE A 27 49.22 105.64 49.76
N ASN A 28 49.73 105.42 50.98
CA ASN A 28 49.08 105.94 52.18
C ASN A 28 49.33 107.45 52.37
N ASN A 29 48.54 108.10 53.22
CA ASN A 29 48.62 109.55 53.41
C ASN A 29 49.98 110.03 53.98
N LYS A 30 50.72 109.18 54.72
CA LYS A 30 52.07 109.49 55.24
C LYS A 30 53.09 109.47 54.10
N GLU A 31 53.10 108.41 53.30
CA GLU A 31 53.95 108.27 52.11
C GLU A 31 53.67 109.37 51.09
N PHE A 32 52.41 109.78 50.94
CA PHE A 32 52.05 110.88 50.04
C PHE A 32 52.57 112.23 50.57
N MET A 33 52.53 112.50 51.88
CA MET A 33 53.17 113.69 52.46
C MET A 33 54.68 113.69 52.27
N GLU A 34 55.36 112.55 52.48
CA GLU A 34 56.80 112.41 52.26
C GLU A 34 57.18 112.66 50.80
N LEU A 35 56.37 112.16 49.86
CA LEU A 35 56.53 112.41 48.42
C LEU A 35 56.37 113.91 48.09
N LEU A 36 55.39 114.59 48.67
CA LEU A 36 55.16 116.02 48.46
C LEU A 36 56.29 116.88 49.06
N ILE A 37 56.78 116.55 50.26
CA ILE A 37 57.92 117.23 50.88
C ILE A 37 59.17 117.04 50.02
N SER A 38 59.46 115.81 49.60
CA SER A 38 60.60 115.51 48.72
C SER A 38 60.49 116.23 47.38
N SER A 39 59.29 116.30 46.79
CA SER A 39 59.05 117.05 45.56
C SER A 39 59.20 118.55 45.75
N TYR A 40 58.80 119.10 46.89
CA TYR A 40 58.95 120.51 47.22
C TYR A 40 60.43 120.87 47.47
N GLU A 41 61.17 120.04 48.19
CA GLU A 41 62.63 120.19 48.40
C GLU A 41 63.41 120.13 47.09
N LEU A 42 63.05 119.22 46.18
CA LEU A 42 63.60 119.17 44.83
C LEU A 42 63.36 120.45 44.03
N ASN A 43 62.13 120.99 44.08
CA ASN A 43 61.80 122.23 43.39
C ASN A 43 62.52 123.44 44.01
N LYS A 44 62.70 123.47 45.33
CA LYS A 44 63.45 124.52 46.03
C LYS A 44 64.96 124.44 45.74
N ALA A 45 65.51 123.23 45.61
CA ALA A 45 66.90 123.02 45.20
C ALA A 45 67.16 123.48 43.75
N GLN A 46 66.16 123.41 42.86
CA GLN A 46 66.23 123.97 41.50
C GLN A 46 66.30 125.51 41.46
N GLU A 47 65.70 126.21 42.43
CA GLU A 47 65.69 127.68 42.50
C GLU A 47 67.00 128.26 43.08
N LEU A 48 67.70 127.50 43.94
CA LEU A 48 68.90 127.96 44.65
C LEU A 48 70.22 127.68 43.91
N ASN A 49 70.25 126.73 42.96
CA ASN A 49 71.43 126.40 42.16
C ASN A 49 71.09 126.47 40.66
N THR A 50 71.28 127.63 40.05
CA THR A 50 71.06 127.86 38.60
C THR A 50 71.87 126.94 37.70
N ASP A 51 73.05 126.50 38.15
CA ASP A 51 73.95 125.63 37.36
C ASP A 51 73.45 124.16 37.28
N MET A 52 72.75 123.65 38.30
CA MET A 52 72.21 122.28 38.34
C MET A 52 70.72 122.18 37.96
N SER A 53 70.03 123.32 37.80
CA SER A 53 68.61 123.37 37.42
C SER A 53 68.32 122.65 36.10
N ASN A 54 69.25 122.75 35.15
CA ASN A 54 69.16 122.06 33.85
C ASN A 54 69.29 120.53 34.01
N ASP A 55 70.23 120.07 34.83
CA ASP A 55 70.43 118.64 35.11
C ASP A 55 69.20 118.01 35.80
N ILE A 56 68.59 118.73 36.75
CA ILE A 56 67.36 118.25 37.42
C ILE A 56 66.19 118.19 36.44
N LYS A 57 66.06 119.17 35.52
CA LYS A 57 65.04 119.13 34.46
C LYS A 57 65.27 117.97 33.49
N GLU A 58 66.52 117.68 33.14
CA GLU A 58 66.87 116.55 32.31
C GLU A 58 66.55 115.22 33.00
N LEU A 59 66.87 115.08 34.29
CA LEU A 59 66.55 113.91 35.09
C LEU A 59 65.02 113.70 35.23
N GLN A 60 64.25 114.77 35.41
CA GLN A 60 62.78 114.73 35.39
C GLN A 60 62.24 114.31 34.02
N ARG A 61 62.84 114.81 32.93
CA ARG A 61 62.47 114.42 31.55
C ARG A 61 62.76 112.95 31.29
N LEU A 62 63.92 112.45 31.72
CA LEU A 62 64.29 111.03 31.63
C LEU A 62 63.35 110.17 32.48
N SER A 63 63.04 110.58 33.70
CA SER A 63 62.11 109.88 34.60
C SER A 63 60.71 109.79 34.01
N LYS A 64 60.20 110.90 33.45
CA LYS A 64 58.92 110.90 32.73
C LYS A 64 58.95 109.94 31.55
N ARG A 65 60.04 109.92 30.77
CA ARG A 65 60.21 108.99 29.65
C ARG A 65 60.25 107.54 30.12
N ILE A 66 60.88 107.24 31.26
CA ILE A 66 60.88 105.89 31.86
C ILE A 66 59.45 105.47 32.24
N VAL A 67 58.69 106.36 32.89
CA VAL A 67 57.29 106.10 33.25
C VAL A 67 56.43 105.88 32.00
N ASP A 68 56.58 106.71 30.96
CA ASP A 68 55.86 106.56 29.70
C ASP A 68 56.20 105.22 29.01
N ILE A 69 57.48 104.81 29.02
CA ILE A 69 57.90 103.49 28.49
C ILE A 69 57.27 102.36 29.30
N TYR A 70 57.21 102.49 30.62
CA TYR A 70 56.63 101.49 31.51
C TYR A 70 55.13 101.33 31.27
N VAL A 71 54.37 102.44 31.24
CA VAL A 71 52.93 102.45 30.92
C VAL A 71 52.68 101.79 29.57
N ASN A 72 53.40 102.21 28.52
CA ASN A 72 53.29 101.60 27.19
C ASN A 72 53.66 100.11 27.17
N SER A 73 54.53 99.65 28.07
CA SER A 73 54.92 98.24 28.15
C SER A 73 53.85 97.39 28.86
N ILE A 74 53.21 97.95 29.89
CA ILE A 74 52.04 97.33 30.53
C ILE A 74 50.89 97.22 29.53
N GLU A 75 50.54 98.31 28.84
CA GLU A 75 49.44 98.31 27.87
C GLU A 75 49.68 97.28 26.74
N ARG A 76 50.91 97.22 26.22
CA ARG A 76 51.29 96.19 25.23
C ARG A 76 51.20 94.78 25.78
N PHE A 77 51.59 94.57 27.04
CA PHE A 77 51.46 93.28 27.69
C PHE A 77 50.00 92.87 27.87
N GLU A 78 49.14 93.79 28.33
CA GLU A 78 47.70 93.54 28.48
C GLU A 78 47.03 93.21 27.14
N ILE A 79 47.32 93.98 26.09
CA ILE A 79 46.82 93.71 24.73
C ILE A 79 47.24 92.31 24.27
N LYS A 80 48.53 91.97 24.40
CA LYS A 80 49.06 90.66 24.01
C LYS A 80 48.40 89.52 24.81
N ASN A 81 48.15 89.74 26.10
CA ASN A 81 47.51 88.75 26.96
C ASN A 81 46.03 88.53 26.58
N ILE A 82 45.32 89.62 26.23
CA ILE A 82 43.94 89.54 25.71
C ILE A 82 43.91 88.82 24.36
N GLU A 83 44.83 89.11 23.44
CA GLU A 83 44.94 88.42 22.16
C GLU A 83 45.20 86.92 22.34
N SER A 84 46.18 86.56 23.18
CA SER A 84 46.49 85.15 23.49
C SER A 84 45.28 84.43 24.12
N SER A 85 44.58 85.06 25.06
CA SER A 85 43.35 84.51 25.64
C SER A 85 42.25 84.28 24.58
N LYS A 86 42.07 85.22 23.64
CA LYS A 86 41.13 85.07 22.52
C LYS A 86 41.52 83.93 21.59
N GLU A 87 42.79 83.75 21.28
CA GLU A 87 43.30 82.64 20.47
C GLU A 87 43.04 81.29 21.15
N PHE A 88 43.32 81.17 22.45
CA PHE A 88 42.99 79.96 23.21
C PHE A 88 41.49 79.69 23.23
N GLN A 89 40.65 80.71 23.43
CA GLN A 89 39.19 80.55 23.37
C GLN A 89 38.71 80.09 21.98
N ARG A 90 39.28 80.62 20.90
CA ARG A 90 38.98 80.16 19.53
C ARG A 90 39.36 78.69 19.34
N SER A 91 40.57 78.30 19.74
CA SER A 91 41.03 76.91 19.64
C SER A 91 40.16 75.94 20.46
N ILE A 92 39.75 76.35 21.67
CA ILE A 92 38.83 75.56 22.50
C ILE A 92 37.47 75.39 21.80
N LYS A 93 36.92 76.47 21.22
CA LYS A 93 35.66 76.39 20.48
C LYS A 93 35.75 75.46 19.27
N GLU A 94 36.82 75.55 18.49
CA GLU A 94 37.05 74.67 17.33
C GLU A 94 37.17 73.19 17.76
N LYS A 95 37.95 72.90 18.81
CA LYS A 95 38.06 71.55 19.36
C LYS A 95 36.73 71.03 19.90
N ASN A 96 35.95 71.86 20.58
CA ASN A 96 34.62 71.48 21.08
C ASN A 96 33.65 71.20 19.92
N ASN A 97 33.68 72.00 18.86
CA ASN A 97 32.89 71.72 17.66
C ASN A 97 33.29 70.37 17.04
N LYS A 98 34.60 70.10 16.92
CA LYS A 98 35.10 68.81 16.43
C LYS A 98 34.68 67.63 17.30
N ILE A 99 34.71 67.80 18.63
CA ILE A 99 34.24 66.78 19.57
C ILE A 99 32.76 66.50 19.36
N ASN A 100 31.94 67.53 19.16
CA ASN A 100 30.51 67.35 18.90
C ASN A 100 30.25 66.65 17.56
N GLU A 101 30.94 67.05 16.49
CA GLU A 101 30.87 66.35 15.19
C GLU A 101 31.24 64.86 15.31
N LEU A 102 32.31 64.56 16.05
CA LEU A 102 32.75 63.18 16.27
C LEU A 102 31.74 62.39 17.11
N LYS A 103 31.14 63.00 18.14
CA LYS A 103 30.08 62.37 18.94
C LYS A 103 28.85 62.04 18.09
N ASP A 104 28.46 62.94 17.18
CA ASP A 104 27.34 62.71 16.27
C ASP A 104 27.64 61.56 15.29
N MET A 105 28.86 61.51 14.74
CA MET A 105 29.28 60.40 13.87
C MET A 105 29.30 59.06 14.62
N VAL A 106 29.84 59.03 15.84
CA VAL A 106 29.85 57.82 16.67
C VAL A 106 28.43 57.34 16.96
N SER A 107 27.51 58.26 17.25
CA SER A 107 26.11 57.93 17.52
C SER A 107 25.44 57.32 16.28
N LYS A 108 25.67 57.89 15.09
CA LYS A 108 25.18 57.35 13.81
C LYS A 108 25.75 55.96 13.52
N LEU A 109 27.06 55.77 13.69
CA LEU A 109 27.71 54.47 13.49
C LEU A 109 27.18 53.40 14.46
N GLN A 110 26.88 53.78 15.70
CA GLN A 110 26.26 52.86 16.67
C GLN A 110 24.84 52.45 16.26
N GLU A 111 24.04 53.36 15.70
CA GLU A 111 22.72 53.02 15.17
C GLU A 111 22.82 52.10 13.94
N GLU A 112 23.74 52.37 13.02
CA GLU A 112 23.99 51.51 11.86
C GLU A 112 24.45 50.11 12.30
N ALA A 113 25.36 50.02 13.27
CA ALA A 113 25.80 48.74 13.82
C ALA A 113 24.64 47.94 14.45
N LYS A 114 23.69 48.60 15.11
CA LYS A 114 22.47 47.96 15.62
C LYS A 114 21.59 47.44 14.48
N LYS A 115 21.40 48.22 13.41
CA LYS A 115 20.64 47.81 12.22
C LYS A 115 21.28 46.60 11.53
N VAL A 116 22.60 46.58 11.41
CA VAL A 116 23.35 45.44 10.83
C VAL A 116 23.13 44.17 11.66
N LYS A 117 23.23 44.24 13.00
CA LYS A 117 22.96 43.09 13.87
C LYS A 117 21.54 42.54 13.75
N ILE A 118 20.55 43.40 13.52
CA ILE A 118 19.16 42.96 13.28
C ILE A 118 19.08 42.20 11.96
N LYS A 119 19.64 42.76 10.88
CA LYS A 119 19.69 42.09 9.57
C LYS A 119 20.45 40.77 9.60
N GLU A 120 21.54 40.67 10.36
CA GLU A 120 22.27 39.40 10.54
C GLU A 120 21.38 38.31 11.17
N LYS A 121 20.56 38.67 12.18
CA LYS A 121 19.60 37.73 12.77
C LYS A 121 18.55 37.29 11.76
N GLU A 122 17.98 38.23 10.99
CA GLU A 122 17.02 37.92 9.92
C GLU A 122 17.63 36.97 8.87
N ILE A 123 18.88 37.20 8.46
CA ILE A 123 19.60 36.34 7.52
C ILE A 123 19.76 34.91 8.08
N ILE A 124 20.06 34.76 9.37
CA ILE A 124 20.17 33.44 10.02
C ILE A 124 18.80 32.74 10.02
N GLU A 125 17.73 33.44 10.36
CA GLU A 125 16.37 32.90 10.30
C GLU A 125 15.96 32.47 8.88
N TYR A 126 16.26 33.28 7.87
CA TYR A 126 15.98 32.94 6.48
C TYR A 126 16.79 31.72 6.02
N LYS A 127 18.06 31.59 6.43
CA LYS A 127 18.87 30.40 6.14
C LYS A 127 18.26 29.13 6.73
N GLN A 128 17.77 29.20 7.98
CA GLN A 128 17.10 28.06 8.61
C GLN A 128 15.81 27.68 7.88
N LYS A 129 15.01 28.66 7.46
CA LYS A 129 13.80 28.42 6.64
C LYS A 129 14.13 27.77 5.30
N ILE A 130 15.17 28.26 4.60
CA ILE A 130 15.62 27.69 3.33
C ILE A 130 16.04 26.23 3.51
N GLN A 131 16.84 25.93 4.54
CA GLN A 131 17.25 24.56 4.83
C GLN A 131 16.04 23.64 5.09
N GLY A 132 15.05 24.10 5.85
CA GLY A 132 13.80 23.36 6.04
C GLY A 132 13.02 23.11 4.74
N PHE A 133 12.99 24.09 3.82
CA PHE A 133 12.39 23.93 2.51
C PHE A 133 13.16 22.96 1.59
N GLU A 134 14.48 22.93 1.67
CA GLU A 134 15.32 21.98 0.92
C GLU A 134 15.07 20.53 1.39
N GLU A 135 15.00 20.32 2.71
CA GLU A 135 14.65 19.03 3.30
C GLU A 135 13.24 18.58 2.87
N ALA A 136 12.25 19.48 2.92
CA ALA A 136 10.89 19.21 2.45
C ALA A 136 10.86 18.85 0.95
N CYS A 137 11.62 19.57 0.11
CA CYS A 137 11.75 19.26 -1.31
C CYS A 137 12.37 17.87 -1.55
N ASN A 138 13.40 17.50 -0.79
CA ASN A 138 14.04 16.19 -0.90
C ASN A 138 13.10 15.06 -0.46
N ASN A 139 12.31 15.28 0.60
CA ASN A 139 11.28 14.35 1.04
C ASN A 139 10.19 14.17 -0.03
N LEU A 140 9.71 15.26 -0.63
CA LEU A 140 8.72 15.22 -1.71
C LEU A 140 9.25 14.49 -2.95
N LYS A 141 10.51 14.73 -3.34
CA LYS A 141 11.15 13.98 -4.45
C LYS A 141 11.20 12.48 -4.18
N SER A 142 11.54 12.10 -2.94
CA SER A 142 11.61 10.70 -2.53
C SER A 142 10.21 10.06 -2.53
N LEU A 143 9.20 10.79 -2.06
CA LEU A 143 7.81 10.35 -2.10
C LEU A 143 7.29 10.18 -3.53
N ASN A 144 7.61 11.11 -4.44
CA ASN A 144 7.23 11.00 -5.85
C ASN A 144 7.84 9.75 -6.51
N LYS A 145 9.13 9.47 -6.27
CA LYS A 145 9.76 8.23 -6.76
C LYS A 145 9.04 6.99 -6.27
N LEU A 146 8.68 6.93 -4.98
CA LEU A 146 7.94 5.81 -4.41
C LEU A 146 6.55 5.67 -5.04
N GLN A 147 5.88 6.79 -5.33
CA GLN A 147 4.58 6.79 -6.02
C GLN A 147 4.70 6.30 -7.46
N GLU A 148 5.74 6.73 -8.21
CA GLU A 148 6.02 6.25 -9.57
C GLU A 148 6.27 4.73 -9.59
N GLU A 149 7.06 4.21 -8.65
CA GLU A 149 7.29 2.77 -8.51
C GLU A 149 5.99 2.01 -8.19
N LYS A 150 5.15 2.57 -7.30
CA LYS A 150 3.87 1.96 -6.95
C LYS A 150 2.89 1.97 -8.14
N LEU A 151 2.85 3.06 -8.91
CA LEU A 151 2.05 3.15 -10.12
C LEU A 151 2.48 2.10 -11.15
N LYS A 152 3.79 1.94 -11.36
CA LYS A 152 4.32 0.91 -12.27
C LYS A 152 3.90 -0.51 -11.85
N LYS A 153 4.06 -0.85 -10.56
CA LYS A 153 3.60 -2.15 -10.03
C LYS A 153 2.10 -2.36 -10.20
N MET A 154 1.31 -1.30 -10.04
CA MET A 154 -0.14 -1.36 -10.19
C MET A 154 -0.55 -1.54 -11.66
N GLU A 155 0.20 -0.94 -12.59
CA GLU A 155 0.02 -1.13 -14.03
C GLU A 155 0.38 -2.56 -14.46
N ASP A 156 1.49 -3.10 -13.97
CA ASP A 156 1.88 -4.50 -14.21
C ASP A 156 0.80 -5.47 -13.69
N SER A 157 0.30 -5.23 -12.46
CA SER A 157 -0.78 -6.04 -11.87
C SER A 157 -2.08 -5.94 -12.67
N LYS A 158 -2.42 -4.76 -13.18
CA LYS A 158 -3.60 -4.56 -14.04
C LYS A 158 -3.51 -5.38 -15.32
N ASP A 159 -2.33 -5.45 -15.93
CA ASP A 159 -2.13 -6.25 -17.14
C ASP A 159 -2.18 -7.75 -16.87
N ASP A 160 -1.67 -8.22 -15.73
CA ASP A 160 -1.82 -9.60 -15.31
C ASP A 160 -3.29 -9.97 -15.02
N ILE A 161 -4.05 -9.08 -14.38
CA ILE A 161 -5.50 -9.26 -14.19
C ILE A 161 -6.21 -9.35 -15.55
N LYS A 162 -5.86 -8.53 -16.54
CA LYS A 162 -6.43 -8.64 -17.90
C LYS A 162 -6.12 -10.00 -18.55
N LYS A 163 -4.90 -10.52 -18.39
CA LYS A 163 -4.53 -11.85 -18.90
C LYS A 163 -5.38 -12.94 -18.23
N MET A 164 -5.50 -12.89 -16.90
CA MET A 164 -6.34 -13.83 -16.14
C MET A 164 -7.81 -13.76 -16.53
N LEU A 165 -8.35 -12.57 -16.78
CA LEU A 165 -9.72 -12.40 -17.26
C LEU A 165 -9.94 -13.03 -18.63
N LYS A 166 -9.01 -12.86 -19.58
CA LYS A 166 -9.06 -13.52 -20.89
C LYS A 166 -8.99 -15.05 -20.77
N GLN A 167 -8.11 -15.56 -19.90
CA GLN A 167 -8.05 -17.01 -19.63
C GLN A 167 -9.36 -17.52 -19.02
N THR A 168 -9.95 -16.75 -18.10
CA THR A 168 -11.23 -17.11 -17.46
C THR A 168 -12.38 -17.12 -18.47
N SER A 169 -12.44 -16.16 -19.39
CA SER A 169 -13.45 -16.16 -20.47
C SER A 169 -13.28 -17.36 -21.40
N ASN A 170 -12.04 -17.71 -21.76
CA ASN A 170 -11.77 -18.87 -22.60
C ASN A 170 -12.16 -20.18 -21.89
N LEU A 171 -11.80 -20.34 -20.61
CA LEU A 171 -12.19 -21.51 -19.83
C LEU A 171 -13.72 -21.62 -19.70
N LYS A 172 -14.44 -20.51 -19.51
CA LYS A 172 -15.91 -20.50 -19.50
C LYS A 172 -16.50 -20.97 -20.84
N ALA A 173 -15.93 -20.55 -21.97
CA ALA A 173 -16.37 -21.01 -23.28
C ALA A 173 -16.15 -22.53 -23.43
N ILE A 174 -14.98 -23.03 -23.05
CA ILE A 174 -14.65 -24.47 -23.07
C ILE A 174 -15.61 -25.27 -22.16
N ILE A 175 -15.92 -24.77 -20.96
CA ILE A 175 -16.88 -25.43 -20.04
C ILE A 175 -18.26 -25.52 -20.70
N SER A 176 -18.75 -24.44 -21.31
CA SER A 176 -20.04 -24.43 -22.02
C SER A 176 -20.08 -25.45 -23.17
N GLU A 177 -18.99 -25.55 -23.95
CA GLU A 177 -18.87 -26.56 -25.01
C GLU A 177 -18.87 -27.99 -24.48
N LEU A 178 -18.15 -28.24 -23.38
CA LEU A 178 -18.11 -29.55 -22.73
C LEU A 178 -19.47 -29.92 -22.14
N GLU A 179 -20.18 -28.97 -21.53
CA GLU A 179 -21.54 -29.18 -21.03
C GLU A 179 -22.51 -29.56 -22.15
N ASN A 180 -22.43 -28.88 -23.31
CA ASN A 180 -23.24 -29.21 -24.47
C ASN A 180 -22.94 -30.62 -25.01
N LYS A 181 -21.65 -30.96 -25.19
CA LYS A 181 -21.25 -32.32 -25.58
C LYS A 181 -21.72 -33.38 -24.59
N ASN A 182 -21.67 -33.08 -23.29
CA ASN A 182 -22.11 -34.03 -22.27
C ASN A 182 -23.64 -34.23 -22.32
N ARG A 183 -24.41 -33.17 -22.62
CA ARG A 183 -25.86 -33.29 -22.87
C ARG A 183 -26.14 -34.13 -24.12
N GLU A 184 -25.43 -33.89 -25.22
CA GLU A 184 -25.56 -34.69 -26.45
C GLU A 184 -25.27 -36.17 -26.19
N LEU A 185 -24.15 -36.48 -25.54
CA LEU A 185 -23.79 -37.85 -25.16
C LEU A 185 -24.82 -38.50 -24.23
N SER A 186 -25.39 -37.74 -23.29
CA SER A 186 -26.46 -38.22 -22.42
C SER A 186 -27.72 -38.61 -23.22
N THR A 187 -28.11 -37.78 -24.19
CA THR A 187 -29.25 -38.07 -25.09
C THR A 187 -28.97 -39.32 -25.93
N ILE A 188 -27.80 -39.42 -26.56
CA ILE A 188 -27.40 -40.59 -27.36
C ILE A 188 -27.39 -41.85 -26.51
N ASN A 189 -26.85 -41.79 -25.28
CA ASN A 189 -26.85 -42.93 -24.36
C ASN A 189 -28.28 -43.35 -23.97
N ALA A 190 -29.19 -42.40 -23.77
CA ALA A 190 -30.60 -42.71 -23.50
C ALA A 190 -31.27 -43.41 -24.71
N GLU A 191 -31.02 -42.92 -25.92
CA GLU A 191 -31.50 -43.53 -27.18
C GLU A 191 -30.97 -44.96 -27.34
N LEU A 192 -29.66 -45.17 -27.22
CA LEU A 192 -29.03 -46.49 -27.29
C LEU A 192 -29.54 -47.43 -26.20
N THR A 193 -29.84 -46.91 -25.00
CA THR A 193 -30.42 -47.72 -23.91
C THR A 193 -31.83 -48.17 -24.26
N ASN A 194 -32.65 -47.30 -24.85
CA ASN A 194 -34.01 -47.64 -25.28
C ASN A 194 -33.99 -48.61 -26.46
N GLU A 195 -33.12 -48.40 -27.44
CA GLU A 195 -32.96 -49.33 -28.57
C GLU A 195 -32.51 -50.72 -28.08
N ASN A 196 -31.55 -50.78 -27.16
CA ASN A 196 -31.15 -52.04 -26.54
C ASN A 196 -32.28 -52.74 -25.80
N LYS A 197 -33.16 -51.99 -25.10
CA LYS A 197 -34.35 -52.57 -24.45
C LYS A 197 -35.30 -53.15 -25.49
N PHE A 198 -35.62 -52.38 -26.53
CA PHE A 198 -36.51 -52.82 -27.60
C PHE A 198 -35.97 -54.05 -28.36
N LEU A 199 -34.67 -54.07 -28.67
CA LEU A 199 -34.03 -55.23 -29.29
C LEU A 199 -34.08 -56.46 -28.38
N LYS A 200 -33.86 -56.30 -27.07
CA LYS A 200 -33.99 -57.40 -26.09
C LYS A 200 -35.42 -57.94 -26.04
N GLU A 201 -36.43 -57.06 -26.02
CA GLU A 201 -37.85 -57.46 -26.05
C GLU A 201 -38.17 -58.24 -27.33
N LYS A 202 -37.76 -57.74 -28.50
CA LYS A 202 -37.91 -58.47 -29.77
C LYS A 202 -37.23 -59.84 -29.75
N LEU A 203 -36.04 -59.94 -29.16
CA LEU A 203 -35.30 -61.20 -29.07
C LEU A 203 -36.07 -62.20 -28.17
N ILE A 204 -36.66 -61.73 -27.07
CA ILE A 204 -37.53 -62.54 -26.21
C ILE A 204 -38.77 -63.02 -26.98
N ASP A 205 -39.44 -62.15 -27.73
CA ASP A 205 -40.62 -62.50 -28.50
C ASP A 205 -40.32 -63.52 -29.62
N ILE A 206 -39.21 -63.33 -30.34
CA ILE A 206 -38.72 -64.29 -31.34
C ILE A 206 -38.42 -65.64 -30.68
N ASN A 207 -37.72 -65.64 -29.53
CA ASN A 207 -37.43 -66.88 -28.81
C ASN A 207 -38.70 -67.60 -28.36
N LYS A 208 -39.72 -66.87 -27.85
CA LYS A 208 -41.01 -67.45 -27.49
C LYS A 208 -41.73 -68.05 -28.70
N ASN A 209 -41.69 -67.36 -29.85
CA ASN A 209 -42.29 -67.87 -31.08
C ASN A 209 -41.59 -69.15 -31.53
N PHE A 210 -40.25 -69.18 -31.55
CA PHE A 210 -39.50 -70.41 -31.88
C PHE A 210 -39.75 -71.52 -30.87
N GLU A 211 -39.87 -71.22 -29.58
CA GLU A 211 -40.19 -72.22 -28.56
C GLU A 211 -41.60 -72.80 -28.77
N ASN A 212 -42.58 -71.95 -29.11
CA ASN A 212 -43.93 -72.38 -29.46
C ASN A 212 -43.95 -73.24 -30.73
N GLU A 213 -43.20 -72.87 -31.77
CA GLU A 213 -43.05 -73.67 -33.01
C GLU A 213 -42.38 -75.01 -32.75
N ILE A 214 -41.32 -75.04 -31.92
CA ILE A 214 -40.67 -76.29 -31.53
C ILE A 214 -41.65 -77.18 -30.76
N ASN A 215 -42.45 -76.61 -29.85
CA ASN A 215 -43.42 -77.36 -29.07
C ASN A 215 -44.59 -77.89 -29.91
N SER A 216 -45.09 -77.11 -30.86
CA SER A 216 -46.12 -77.59 -31.81
C SER A 216 -45.56 -78.69 -32.70
N LEU A 217 -44.35 -78.53 -33.23
CA LEU A 217 -43.70 -79.52 -34.06
C LEU A 217 -43.42 -80.83 -33.30
N LYS A 218 -42.98 -80.74 -32.03
CA LYS A 218 -42.84 -81.90 -31.14
C LYS A 218 -44.17 -82.62 -30.93
N LYS A 219 -45.25 -81.87 -30.64
CA LYS A 219 -46.58 -82.45 -30.45
C LYS A 219 -47.10 -83.12 -31.72
N ASP A 220 -46.90 -82.50 -32.88
CA ASP A 220 -47.26 -83.07 -34.17
C ASP A 220 -46.44 -84.33 -34.49
N PHE A 221 -45.16 -84.34 -34.14
CA PHE A 221 -44.30 -85.50 -34.27
C PHE A 221 -44.74 -86.64 -33.35
N ASP A 222 -45.03 -86.36 -32.08
CA ASP A 222 -45.54 -87.35 -31.12
C ASP A 222 -46.88 -87.93 -31.57
N ASN A 223 -47.81 -87.10 -32.05
CA ASN A 223 -49.08 -87.55 -32.62
C ASN A 223 -48.87 -88.48 -33.83
N LYS A 224 -47.94 -88.14 -34.74
CA LYS A 224 -47.58 -88.99 -35.89
C LYS A 224 -46.95 -90.31 -35.44
N LEU A 225 -46.09 -90.28 -34.42
CA LEU A 225 -45.45 -91.47 -33.86
C LEU A 225 -46.50 -92.39 -33.22
N GLN A 226 -47.42 -91.83 -32.42
CA GLN A 226 -48.52 -92.56 -31.83
C GLN A 226 -49.40 -93.20 -32.91
N PHE A 227 -49.82 -92.43 -33.91
CA PHE A 227 -50.61 -92.95 -35.03
C PHE A 227 -49.89 -94.09 -35.77
N THR A 228 -48.58 -93.96 -35.98
CA THR A 228 -47.77 -95.00 -36.62
C THR A 228 -47.67 -96.25 -35.75
N ASN A 229 -47.50 -96.10 -34.43
CA ASN A 229 -47.48 -97.21 -33.48
C ASN A 229 -48.83 -97.93 -33.41
N GLU A 230 -49.94 -97.19 -33.36
CA GLU A 230 -51.29 -97.75 -33.40
C GLU A 230 -51.52 -98.53 -34.70
N LYS A 231 -51.08 -97.98 -35.84
CA LYS A 231 -51.12 -98.68 -37.12
C LYS A 231 -50.30 -99.97 -37.11
N PHE A 232 -49.10 -99.94 -36.53
CA PHE A 232 -48.23 -101.10 -36.43
C PHE A 232 -48.83 -102.19 -35.52
N GLU A 233 -49.42 -101.81 -34.37
CA GLU A 233 -50.13 -102.74 -33.49
C GLU A 233 -51.39 -103.32 -34.16
N LEU A 234 -52.13 -102.53 -34.95
CA LEU A 234 -53.24 -103.05 -35.77
C LEU A 234 -52.75 -104.06 -36.81
N GLU A 235 -51.66 -103.78 -37.53
CA GLU A 235 -51.07 -104.72 -38.50
C GLU A 235 -50.61 -106.01 -37.82
N LYS A 236 -49.92 -105.91 -36.69
CA LYS A 236 -49.49 -107.05 -35.87
C LYS A 236 -50.68 -107.88 -35.38
N ASN A 237 -51.74 -107.25 -34.87
CA ASN A 237 -52.96 -107.94 -34.46
C ASN A 237 -53.66 -108.62 -35.65
N ASN A 238 -53.67 -107.98 -36.81
CA ASN A 238 -54.25 -108.54 -38.03
C ASN A 238 -53.47 -109.78 -38.50
N ILE A 239 -52.14 -109.74 -38.46
CA ILE A 239 -51.28 -110.90 -38.72
C ILE A 239 -51.55 -112.01 -37.70
N TYR A 240 -51.64 -111.68 -36.40
CA TYR A 240 -51.94 -112.64 -35.35
C TYR A 240 -53.31 -113.32 -35.56
N LEU A 241 -54.34 -112.56 -35.95
CA LEU A 241 -55.66 -113.08 -36.26
C LEU A 241 -55.64 -114.02 -37.48
N LYS A 242 -54.91 -113.66 -38.54
CA LYS A 242 -54.71 -114.54 -39.69
C LYS A 242 -54.03 -115.85 -39.29
N LEU A 243 -52.97 -115.77 -38.48
CA LEU A 243 -52.26 -116.95 -37.99
C LEU A 243 -53.18 -117.84 -37.13
N LYS A 244 -54.03 -117.23 -36.30
CA LYS A 244 -55.01 -117.92 -35.47
C LYS A 244 -56.10 -118.60 -36.31
N GLN A 245 -56.55 -117.95 -37.39
CA GLN A 245 -57.46 -118.57 -38.36
C GLN A 245 -56.82 -119.78 -39.03
N GLU A 246 -55.60 -119.65 -39.56
CA GLU A 246 -54.87 -120.77 -40.17
C GLU A 246 -54.66 -121.93 -39.19
N TYR A 247 -54.37 -121.63 -37.91
CA TYR A 247 -54.22 -122.66 -36.89
C TYR A 247 -55.56 -123.36 -36.59
N ASN A 248 -56.66 -122.60 -36.50
CA ASN A 248 -57.99 -123.17 -36.35
C ASN A 248 -58.39 -124.03 -37.55
N GLU A 249 -58.11 -123.60 -38.78
CA GLU A 249 -58.35 -124.40 -39.99
C GLU A 249 -57.56 -125.71 -39.94
N LYS A 250 -56.29 -125.67 -39.53
CA LYS A 250 -55.49 -126.89 -39.32
C LYS A 250 -56.08 -127.79 -38.23
N MET A 251 -56.62 -127.23 -37.15
CA MET A 251 -57.31 -128.00 -36.11
C MET A 251 -58.59 -128.66 -36.61
N VAL A 252 -59.40 -127.96 -37.40
CA VAL A 252 -60.62 -128.51 -38.03
C VAL A 252 -60.24 -129.65 -38.97
N GLN A 253 -59.22 -129.47 -39.81
CA GLN A 253 -58.71 -130.55 -40.68
C GLN A 253 -58.21 -131.76 -39.88
N LEU A 254 -57.63 -131.53 -38.70
CA LEU A 254 -57.18 -132.61 -37.82
C LEU A 254 -58.38 -133.33 -37.19
N GLN A 255 -59.41 -132.59 -36.75
CA GLN A 255 -60.67 -133.15 -36.27
C GLN A 255 -61.36 -133.97 -37.34
N GLU A 256 -61.49 -133.47 -38.57
CA GLU A 256 -62.05 -134.22 -39.70
C GLU A 256 -61.26 -135.50 -40.00
N LYS A 257 -59.92 -135.46 -39.87
CA LYS A 257 -59.09 -136.68 -39.99
C LYS A 257 -59.38 -137.68 -38.87
N TYR A 258 -59.54 -137.22 -37.64
CA TYR A 258 -59.87 -138.09 -36.50
C TYR A 258 -61.30 -138.63 -36.60
N GLU A 259 -62.28 -137.83 -37.01
CA GLU A 259 -63.66 -138.25 -37.24
C GLU A 259 -63.76 -139.28 -38.38
N ASN A 260 -63.05 -139.07 -39.50
CA ASN A 260 -62.98 -140.06 -40.56
C ASN A 260 -62.33 -141.39 -40.11
N LYS A 261 -61.34 -141.31 -39.22
CA LYS A 261 -60.72 -142.50 -38.62
C LYS A 261 -61.69 -143.20 -37.66
N LEU A 262 -62.47 -142.44 -36.90
CA LEU A 262 -63.55 -142.94 -36.03
C LEU A 262 -64.64 -143.64 -36.85
N TYR A 263 -65.02 -143.06 -37.99
CA TYR A 263 -66.03 -143.61 -38.88
C TYR A 263 -65.59 -144.94 -39.50
N LYS A 264 -64.31 -145.07 -39.90
CA LYS A 264 -63.74 -146.35 -40.36
C LYS A 264 -63.77 -147.43 -39.27
N LEU A 265 -63.39 -147.07 -38.04
CA LEU A 265 -63.43 -147.98 -36.89
C LEU A 265 -64.86 -148.38 -36.48
N MET A 266 -65.84 -147.47 -36.60
CA MET A 266 -67.25 -147.80 -36.38
C MET A 266 -67.76 -148.78 -37.44
N LYS A 267 -67.39 -148.58 -38.71
CA LYS A 267 -67.79 -149.47 -39.81
C LYS A 267 -67.20 -150.87 -39.67
N GLU A 268 -65.92 -150.98 -39.27
CA GLU A 268 -65.29 -152.27 -38.93
C GLU A 268 -65.97 -152.96 -37.74
N LYS A 269 -66.40 -152.20 -36.73
CA LYS A 269 -67.15 -152.75 -35.59
C LYS A 269 -68.54 -153.25 -36.00
N GLU A 270 -69.20 -152.56 -36.92
CA GLU A 270 -70.51 -152.90 -37.45
C GLU A 270 -70.44 -154.17 -38.33
N ASP A 271 -69.38 -154.30 -39.14
CA ASP A 271 -69.11 -155.50 -39.94
C ASP A 271 -68.80 -156.73 -39.05
N TYR A 272 -68.06 -156.55 -37.95
CA TYR A 272 -67.86 -157.61 -36.94
C TYR A 272 -69.16 -158.02 -36.25
N TYR A 273 -70.04 -157.06 -35.94
CA TYR A 273 -71.33 -157.32 -35.32
C TYR A 273 -72.28 -158.07 -36.27
N ASN A 274 -72.24 -157.74 -37.56
CA ASN A 274 -73.02 -158.44 -38.59
C ASN A 274 -72.51 -159.87 -38.85
N GLN A 275 -71.20 -160.11 -38.77
CA GLN A 275 -70.64 -161.47 -38.80
C GLN A 275 -71.02 -162.31 -37.57
N TYR A 276 -71.09 -161.69 -36.39
CA TYR A 276 -71.53 -162.36 -35.15
C TYR A 276 -73.01 -162.78 -35.20
N ILE A 277 -73.88 -161.96 -35.80
CA ILE A 277 -75.31 -162.30 -35.98
C ILE A 277 -75.52 -163.48 -36.94
N LEU A 278 -74.70 -163.61 -37.99
CA LEU A 278 -74.76 -164.75 -38.92
C LEU A 278 -74.39 -166.08 -38.24
N LEU A 279 -73.36 -166.08 -37.39
CA LEU A 279 -72.94 -167.25 -36.60
C LEU A 279 -73.96 -167.69 -35.53
N LEU A 280 -74.77 -166.77 -35.00
CA LEU A 280 -75.83 -167.09 -34.04
C LEU A 280 -77.08 -167.72 -34.68
N LYS A 281 -77.34 -167.49 -35.97
CA LYS A 281 -78.45 -168.15 -36.67
C LYS A 281 -78.14 -169.60 -37.08
N GLU A 282 -76.89 -169.93 -37.40
CA GLU A 282 -76.48 -171.31 -37.68
C GLU A 282 -76.52 -172.23 -36.43
N ASN A 283 -76.40 -171.67 -35.23
CA ASN A 283 -76.42 -172.46 -33.98
C ASN A 283 -77.82 -172.75 -33.41
N ASN A 284 -78.87 -172.05 -33.85
CA ASN A 284 -80.25 -172.39 -33.49
C ASN A 284 -80.85 -173.49 -34.37
N SER A 285 -80.11 -174.00 -35.36
CA SER A 285 -80.48 -175.14 -36.20
C SER A 285 -80.30 -176.52 -35.53
N LYS A 286 -80.00 -176.60 -34.21
CA LYS A 286 -79.66 -177.89 -33.57
C LYS A 286 -80.29 -178.23 -32.20
N ARG A 287 -81.25 -177.48 -31.64
CA ARG A 287 -81.86 -177.89 -30.33
C ARG A 287 -83.37 -177.73 -30.11
N ASN A 288 -84.15 -177.43 -31.14
CA ASN A 288 -85.58 -177.73 -31.32
C ASN A 288 -85.79 -177.87 -32.85
N GLY A 289 -86.49 -178.83 -33.44
CA GLY A 289 -87.58 -179.65 -32.95
C GLY A 289 -88.92 -179.11 -33.49
N LEU A 290 -89.43 -179.74 -34.57
CA LEU A 290 -90.86 -179.94 -34.89
C LEU A 290 -91.87 -178.88 -34.39
N LYS A 291 -92.21 -177.94 -35.27
CA LYS A 291 -93.57 -177.64 -35.80
C LYS A 291 -93.50 -176.45 -36.74
#